data_AF-A0A2V9SIJ4-F1
#
_entry.id   AF-A0A2V9SIJ4-F1
#
_cell.length_a   1.000
_cell.length_b   1.000
_cell.length_c   1.000
_cell.angle_alpha   90.00
_cell.angle_beta   90.00
_cell.angle_gamma   90.00
#
_symmetry.space_group_name_H-M   'P 1'
#
loop_
_entity.id
_entity.type
_entity.pdbx_description
1 polymer ?
#
loop_
_entity_poly.entity_id
_entity_poly.type
_entity_poly.pdbx_seq_one_letter_code
_entity_poly.pdbx_strand_id
1 'polypeptide(L)'
;MTRNAHDEARELIALGERRLDAQQAWLRAHLDECEACRHYEEAANAVVRTLRSLPLAVDSRLLRATQMRVRFHASRLRETRERLWLVGMACLGVGLSATLTVPLLWRLFAWMGEWAGISGPVWQAGFMFFCIAPALVVSVLLLARGTHLANNAKHSRQEK
;
A
#
# COMPACT_ATOMS: atom_id res chain seq x y z
N MET A 1 26.08 -27.57 -44.63
CA MET A 1 25.34 -26.52 -43.91
C MET A 1 24.91 -26.92 -42.48
N THR A 2 25.35 -28.07 -41.96
CA THR A 2 24.99 -28.58 -40.61
C THR A 2 25.69 -27.86 -39.45
N ARG A 3 26.86 -27.26 -39.71
CA ARG A 3 27.63 -26.56 -38.67
C ARG A 3 26.87 -25.38 -38.06
N ASN A 4 26.13 -24.63 -38.88
CA ASN A 4 25.34 -23.49 -38.41
C ASN A 4 24.17 -23.94 -37.51
N ALA A 5 23.52 -25.06 -37.85
CA ALA A 5 22.44 -25.62 -37.04
C ALA A 5 22.91 -26.13 -35.66
N HIS A 6 24.12 -26.71 -35.57
CA HIS A 6 24.68 -27.10 -34.27
C HIS A 6 25.08 -25.92 -33.41
N ASP A 7 25.57 -24.84 -34.02
CA ASP A 7 25.93 -23.61 -33.31
C ASP A 7 24.67 -22.90 -32.78
N GLU A 8 23.60 -22.84 -33.58
CA GLU A 8 22.28 -22.36 -33.16
C GLU A 8 21.68 -23.22 -32.03
N ALA A 9 21.77 -24.54 -32.14
CA ALA A 9 21.32 -25.45 -31.09
C ALA A 9 22.06 -25.22 -29.76
N ARG A 10 23.38 -24.97 -29.80
CA ARG A 10 24.18 -24.66 -28.60
C ARG A 10 23.78 -23.33 -27.97
N GLU A 11 23.51 -22.31 -28.78
CA GLU A 11 23.02 -21.01 -28.30
C GLU A 11 21.65 -21.16 -27.60
N LEU A 12 20.73 -21.90 -28.20
CA LEU A 12 19.43 -22.19 -27.59
C LEU A 12 19.55 -23.00 -26.30
N ILE A 13 20.49 -23.95 -26.21
CA ILE A 13 20.79 -24.69 -24.97
C ILE A 13 21.28 -23.73 -23.88
N ALA A 14 22.18 -22.79 -24.22
CA ALA A 14 22.71 -21.79 -23.28
C ALA A 14 21.64 -20.81 -22.76
N LEU A 15 20.61 -20.49 -23.57
CA LEU A 15 19.50 -19.62 -23.17
C LEU A 15 18.56 -20.25 -22.12
N GLY A 16 18.58 -21.57 -21.96
CA GLY A 16 17.77 -22.29 -20.97
C GLY A 16 16.27 -21.96 -21.07
N GLU A 17 15.66 -21.58 -19.95
CA GLU A 17 14.22 -21.27 -19.82
C GLU A 17 13.78 -19.97 -20.51
N ARG A 18 14.71 -19.13 -21.01
CA ARG A 18 14.36 -17.85 -21.70
C ARG A 18 14.02 -18.00 -23.19
N ARG A 19 13.94 -19.22 -23.72
CA ARG A 19 13.66 -19.48 -25.15
C ARG A 19 12.16 -19.40 -25.48
N LEU A 20 11.83 -19.08 -26.73
CA LEU A 20 10.45 -19.12 -27.23
C LEU A 20 9.97 -20.57 -27.43
N ASP A 21 8.68 -20.82 -27.28
CA ASP A 21 8.07 -22.16 -27.44
C ASP A 21 8.36 -22.79 -28.82
N ALA A 22 8.34 -21.98 -29.88
CA ALA A 22 8.66 -22.45 -31.24
C ALA A 22 10.12 -22.92 -31.38
N GLN A 23 11.06 -22.21 -30.74
CA GLN A 23 12.48 -22.59 -30.72
C GLN A 23 12.71 -23.84 -29.86
N GLN A 24 11.90 -24.02 -28.81
CA GLN A 24 11.95 -25.22 -27.98
C GLN A 24 11.49 -26.46 -28.76
N ALA A 25 10.43 -26.35 -29.56
CA ALA A 25 9.97 -27.46 -30.41
C ALA A 25 11.02 -27.85 -31.45
N TRP A 26 11.63 -26.87 -32.13
CA TRP A 26 12.72 -27.10 -33.08
C TRP A 26 13.94 -27.76 -32.42
N LEU A 27 14.37 -27.25 -31.25
CA LEU A 27 15.53 -27.80 -30.55
C LEU A 27 15.30 -29.26 -30.14
N ARG A 28 14.10 -29.60 -29.64
CA ARG A 28 13.75 -31.00 -29.30
C ARG A 28 13.89 -31.93 -30.51
N ALA A 29 13.35 -31.52 -31.66
CA ALA A 29 13.49 -32.30 -32.89
C ALA A 29 14.98 -32.45 -33.30
N HIS A 30 15.78 -31.40 -33.15
CA HIS A 30 17.22 -31.45 -33.44
C HIS A 30 17.99 -32.38 -32.49
N LEU A 31 17.61 -32.44 -31.21
CA LEU A 31 18.26 -33.30 -30.21
C LEU A 31 17.95 -34.79 -30.40
N ASP A 32 16.78 -35.11 -30.95
CA ASP A 32 16.43 -36.50 -31.32
C ASP A 32 17.29 -37.02 -32.48
N GLU A 33 17.68 -36.13 -33.40
CA GLU A 33 18.49 -36.47 -34.57
C GLU A 33 20.01 -36.37 -34.30
N CYS A 34 20.45 -35.51 -33.37
CA CYS A 34 21.86 -35.23 -33.13
C CYS A 34 22.35 -35.60 -31.72
N GLU A 35 23.08 -36.70 -31.64
CA GLU A 35 23.69 -37.19 -30.38
C GLU A 35 24.70 -36.20 -29.76
N ALA A 36 25.46 -35.47 -30.57
CA ALA A 36 26.45 -34.50 -30.07
C ALA A 36 25.79 -33.32 -29.34
N CYS A 37 24.66 -32.82 -29.86
CA CYS A 37 23.89 -31.76 -29.22
C CYS A 37 23.16 -32.26 -27.97
N ARG A 38 22.66 -33.49 -27.97
CA ARG A 38 22.07 -34.13 -26.79
C ARG A 38 23.07 -34.25 -25.64
N HIS A 39 24.27 -34.73 -25.94
CA HIS A 39 25.32 -34.84 -24.94
C HIS A 39 25.73 -33.48 -24.35
N TYR A 40 25.76 -32.44 -25.19
CA TYR A 40 26.03 -31.07 -24.74
C TYR A 40 24.92 -30.53 -23.81
N GLU A 41 23.64 -30.78 -24.14
CA GLU A 41 22.52 -30.39 -23.27
C GLU A 41 22.57 -31.10 -21.91
N GLU A 42 22.81 -32.40 -21.90
CA GLU A 42 22.94 -33.20 -20.67
C GLU A 42 24.08 -32.68 -19.78
N ALA A 43 25.25 -32.40 -20.37
CA ALA A 43 26.39 -31.85 -19.66
C ALA A 43 26.09 -30.45 -19.08
N ALA A 44 25.47 -29.56 -19.86
CA ALA A 44 25.07 -28.24 -19.39
C ALA A 44 24.06 -28.32 -18.23
N ASN A 45 23.07 -29.20 -18.34
CA ASN A 45 22.04 -29.39 -17.32
C ASN A 45 22.62 -30.03 -16.04
N ALA A 46 23.60 -30.94 -16.17
CA ALA A 46 24.33 -31.50 -15.03
C ALA A 46 25.11 -30.41 -14.27
N VAL A 47 25.77 -29.49 -14.97
CA VAL A 47 26.47 -28.35 -14.35
C VAL A 47 25.49 -27.43 -13.63
N VAL A 48 24.38 -27.04 -14.26
CA VAL A 48 23.34 -26.20 -13.64
C VAL A 48 22.76 -26.87 -12.40
N ARG A 49 22.46 -28.17 -12.46
CA ARG A 49 21.95 -28.94 -11.33
C ARG A 49 22.96 -28.98 -10.18
N THR A 50 24.24 -29.18 -10.50
CA THR A 50 25.33 -29.15 -9.52
C THR A 50 25.41 -27.78 -8.86
N LEU A 51 25.43 -26.71 -9.64
CA LEU A 51 25.46 -25.33 -9.12
C LEU A 51 24.22 -24.99 -8.27
N ARG A 52 23.02 -25.44 -8.66
CA ARG A 52 21.79 -25.24 -7.88
C ARG A 52 21.77 -26.07 -6.59
N SER A 53 22.46 -27.21 -6.59
CA SER A 53 22.62 -28.08 -5.42
C SER A 53 23.72 -27.63 -4.46
N LEU A 54 24.55 -26.64 -4.84
CA LEU A 54 25.40 -25.94 -3.88
C LEU A 54 24.51 -24.95 -3.13
N PRO A 55 24.06 -25.24 -1.90
CA PRO A 55 23.40 -24.22 -1.11
C PRO A 55 24.39 -23.09 -0.93
N LEU A 56 24.05 -21.90 -1.44
CA LEU A 56 24.66 -20.67 -0.96
C LEU A 56 24.38 -20.67 0.55
N ALA A 57 25.40 -21.02 1.34
CA ALA A 57 25.33 -21.03 2.79
C ALA A 57 25.19 -19.59 3.26
N VAL A 58 23.96 -19.07 3.18
CA VAL A 58 23.62 -17.78 3.76
C VAL A 58 23.70 -18.00 5.25
N ASP A 59 24.68 -17.34 5.87
CA ASP A 59 24.94 -17.42 7.29
C ASP A 59 23.62 -17.22 8.05
N SER A 60 23.28 -18.18 8.92
CA SER A 60 22.06 -18.17 9.72
C SER A 60 21.87 -16.86 10.52
N ARG A 61 22.96 -16.17 10.83
CA ARG A 61 22.96 -14.84 11.44
C ARG A 61 22.41 -13.76 10.50
N LEU A 62 22.73 -13.83 9.21
CA LEU A 62 22.23 -12.91 8.19
C LEU A 62 20.72 -13.10 7.97
N LEU A 63 20.24 -14.35 7.96
CA LEU A 63 18.82 -14.67 7.88
C LEU A 63 18.05 -14.17 9.10
N ARG A 64 18.58 -14.36 10.31
CA ARG A 64 17.96 -13.80 11.53
C ARG A 64 17.92 -12.27 11.51
N ALA A 65 18.99 -11.63 11.04
CA ALA A 65 19.05 -10.17 10.94
C ALA A 65 18.03 -9.61 9.92
N THR A 66 17.90 -10.27 8.76
CA THR A 66 16.90 -9.88 7.74
C THR A 66 15.48 -10.16 8.20
N GLN A 67 15.21 -11.30 8.82
CA GLN A 67 13.89 -11.60 9.39
C GLN A 67 13.48 -10.59 10.46
N MET A 68 14.40 -10.17 11.34
CA MET A 68 14.12 -9.12 12.32
C MET A 68 13.78 -7.79 11.66
N ARG A 69 14.52 -7.37 10.62
CA ARG A 69 14.20 -6.14 9.88
C ARG A 69 12.86 -6.19 9.16
N VAL A 70 12.53 -7.32 8.54
CA VAL A 70 11.23 -7.50 7.86
C VAL A 70 10.08 -7.43 8.87
N ARG A 71 10.22 -8.11 10.02
CA ARG A 71 9.20 -8.05 11.09
C ARG A 71 9.04 -6.64 11.66
N PHE A 72 10.13 -5.92 11.85
CA PHE A 72 10.10 -4.53 12.31
C PHE A 72 9.44 -3.59 11.28
N HIS A 73 9.69 -3.78 9.98
CA HIS A 73 9.01 -3.01 8.95
C HIS A 73 7.53 -3.37 8.84
N ALA A 74 7.18 -4.65 9.00
CA ALA A 74 5.79 -5.11 8.98
C ALA A 74 4.98 -4.54 10.16
N SER A 75 5.57 -4.43 11.37
CA SER A 75 4.88 -3.81 12.52
C SER A 75 4.70 -2.30 12.32
N ARG A 76 5.73 -1.59 11.83
CA ARG A 76 5.65 -0.16 11.47
C ARG A 76 4.56 0.14 10.44
N LEU A 77 4.36 -0.73 9.45
CA LEU A 77 3.30 -0.56 8.45
C LEU A 77 1.91 -0.75 9.06
N ARG A 78 1.74 -1.68 10.01
CA ARG A 78 0.45 -1.92 10.70
C ARG A 78 0.03 -0.72 11.54
N GLU A 79 0.94 -0.18 12.34
CA GLU A 79 0.65 0.95 13.23
C GLU A 79 0.29 2.22 12.46
N THR A 80 0.95 2.46 11.32
CA THR A 80 0.64 3.59 10.44
C THR A 80 -0.74 3.43 9.78
N ARG A 81 -1.10 2.20 9.39
CA ARG A 81 -2.38 1.89 8.76
C ARG A 81 -3.55 2.06 9.74
N GLU A 82 -3.38 1.68 11.00
CA GLU A 82 -4.41 1.88 12.04
C GLU A 82 -4.67 3.37 12.29
N ARG A 83 -3.62 4.20 12.39
CA ARG A 83 -3.79 5.65 12.53
C ARG A 83 -4.47 6.28 11.33
N LEU A 84 -4.09 5.90 10.11
CA LEU A 84 -4.73 6.41 8.89
C LEU A 84 -6.19 5.96 8.77
N TRP A 85 -6.52 4.76 9.24
CA TRP A 85 -7.88 4.25 9.25
C TRP A 85 -8.77 5.02 10.24
N LEU A 86 -8.26 5.31 11.44
CA LEU A 86 -8.96 6.16 12.43
C LEU A 86 -9.19 7.58 11.89
N VAL A 87 -8.18 8.19 11.26
CA VAL A 87 -8.32 9.51 10.63
C VAL A 87 -9.32 9.48 9.47
N GLY A 88 -9.30 8.42 8.65
CA GLY A 88 -10.26 8.21 7.57
C GLY A 88 -11.69 8.10 8.08
N MET A 89 -11.93 7.31 9.12
CA MET A 89 -13.24 7.16 9.74
C MET A 89 -13.74 8.45 10.39
N ALA A 90 -12.85 9.20 11.05
CA ALA A 90 -13.19 10.52 11.59
C ALA A 90 -13.56 11.52 10.48
N CYS A 91 -12.80 11.55 9.38
CA CYS A 91 -13.07 12.42 8.24
C CYS A 91 -14.40 12.06 7.56
N LEU A 92 -14.65 10.77 7.33
CA LEU A 92 -15.93 10.29 6.79
C LEU A 92 -17.09 10.62 7.73
N GLY A 93 -16.92 10.45 9.04
CA GLY A 93 -17.94 10.78 10.03
C GLY A 93 -18.27 12.27 10.07
N VAL A 94 -17.26 13.14 10.00
CA VAL A 94 -17.46 14.61 9.94
C VAL A 94 -18.09 15.01 8.59
N GLY A 95 -17.64 14.43 7.49
CA GLY A 95 -18.22 14.67 6.16
C GLY A 95 -19.68 14.25 6.09
N LEU A 96 -19.99 13.00 6.47
CA LEU A 96 -21.36 12.47 6.50
C LEU A 96 -22.26 13.26 7.44
N SER A 97 -21.77 13.61 8.63
CA SER A 97 -22.56 14.42 9.56
C SER A 97 -22.84 15.80 8.97
N ALA A 98 -21.88 16.48 8.34
CA ALA A 98 -22.13 17.75 7.67
C ALA A 98 -23.13 17.61 6.51
N THR A 99 -22.97 16.61 5.64
CA THR A 99 -23.85 16.39 4.49
C THR A 99 -25.27 16.00 4.90
N LEU A 100 -25.46 15.32 6.04
CA LEU A 100 -26.78 14.97 6.57
C LEU A 100 -27.40 16.13 7.37
N THR A 101 -26.59 16.84 8.16
CA THR A 101 -27.05 17.90 9.06
C THR A 101 -27.55 19.11 8.28
N VAL A 102 -26.93 19.48 7.16
CA VAL A 102 -27.35 20.61 6.32
C VAL A 102 -28.77 20.45 5.75
N PRO A 103 -29.13 19.35 5.06
CA PRO A 103 -30.49 19.16 4.54
C PRO A 103 -31.51 18.85 5.65
N LEU A 104 -31.12 18.17 6.74
CA LEU A 104 -32.02 17.98 7.89
C LEU A 104 -32.35 19.31 8.54
N LEU A 105 -31.36 20.18 8.76
CA LEU A 105 -31.61 21.53 9.26
C LEU A 105 -32.51 22.28 8.29
N TRP A 106 -32.21 22.27 7.00
CA TRP A 106 -33.05 22.95 6.02
C TRP A 106 -34.51 22.50 6.07
N ARG A 107 -34.75 21.21 6.26
CA ARG A 107 -36.10 20.62 6.32
C ARG A 107 -36.82 20.89 7.64
N LEU A 108 -36.12 20.80 8.78
CA LEU A 108 -36.68 21.17 10.09
C LEU A 108 -37.02 22.66 10.16
N PHE A 109 -36.17 23.49 9.56
CA PHE A 109 -36.34 24.92 9.53
C PHE A 109 -37.46 25.31 8.55
N ALA A 110 -37.53 24.76 7.33
CA ALA A 110 -38.65 25.03 6.42
C ALA A 110 -40.01 24.72 7.07
N TRP A 111 -40.09 23.63 7.82
CA TRP A 111 -41.26 23.25 8.59
C TRP A 111 -41.57 24.24 9.75
N MET A 112 -40.57 24.70 10.49
CA MET A 112 -40.75 25.72 11.54
C MET A 112 -41.11 27.11 10.98
N GLY A 113 -40.59 27.48 9.81
CA GLY A 113 -40.87 28.76 9.15
C GLY A 113 -42.33 28.87 8.71
N GLU A 114 -42.90 27.76 8.23
CA GLU A 114 -44.33 27.65 7.90
C GLU A 114 -45.23 27.83 9.15
N TRP A 115 -44.79 27.32 10.30
CA TRP A 115 -45.51 27.48 11.56
C TRP A 115 -45.39 28.88 12.19
N ALA A 116 -44.30 29.60 11.93
CA ALA A 116 -43.97 30.83 12.64
C ALA A 116 -44.46 32.11 11.93
N GLY A 117 -44.66 32.13 10.61
CA GLY A 117 -45.20 33.30 9.89
C GLY A 117 -44.35 34.57 9.96
N ILE A 118 -43.05 34.46 10.28
CA ILE A 118 -42.14 35.59 10.52
C ILE A 118 -41.22 35.84 9.32
N SER A 119 -40.96 37.11 9.03
CA SER A 119 -40.19 37.65 7.90
C SER A 119 -38.78 37.04 7.78
N GLY A 120 -38.41 36.62 6.57
CA GLY A 120 -37.16 35.90 6.23
C GLY A 120 -35.81 36.45 6.76
N PRO A 121 -35.56 37.77 6.92
CA PRO A 121 -34.21 38.25 7.28
C PRO A 121 -33.82 38.04 8.75
N VAL A 122 -34.74 38.09 9.71
CA VAL A 122 -34.46 37.78 11.13
C VAL A 122 -34.08 36.31 11.28
N TRP A 123 -34.68 35.49 10.44
CA TRP A 123 -34.50 34.05 10.45
C TRP A 123 -33.16 33.62 9.84
N GLN A 124 -32.69 34.33 8.81
CA GLN A 124 -31.35 34.15 8.23
C GLN A 124 -30.22 34.48 9.23
N ALA A 125 -30.42 35.46 10.12
CA ALA A 125 -29.47 35.79 11.18
C ALA A 125 -29.39 34.69 12.26
N GLY A 126 -30.54 34.10 12.63
CA GLY A 126 -30.59 32.98 13.59
C GLY A 126 -29.88 31.73 13.07
N PHE A 127 -30.04 31.42 11.78
CA PHE A 127 -29.32 30.33 11.11
C PHE A 127 -27.80 30.55 11.12
N MET A 128 -27.36 31.77 10.78
CA MET A 128 -25.94 32.10 10.77
C MET A 128 -25.31 31.97 12.16
N PHE A 129 -26.04 32.39 13.20
CA PHE A 129 -25.59 32.23 14.59
C PHE A 129 -25.51 30.76 15.02
N PHE A 130 -26.52 29.96 14.69
CA PHE A 130 -26.55 28.53 15.03
C PHE A 130 -25.47 27.73 14.29
N CYS A 131 -25.13 28.08 13.05
CA CYS A 131 -24.04 27.45 12.31
C CYS A 131 -22.64 27.84 12.82
N ILE A 132 -22.47 29.08 13.31
CA ILE A 132 -21.17 29.56 13.83
C ILE A 132 -20.87 28.99 15.22
N ALA A 133 -21.89 28.79 16.06
CA ALA A 133 -21.74 28.27 17.42
C ALA A 133 -20.93 26.95 17.52
N PRO A 134 -21.23 25.87 16.77
CA PRO A 134 -20.47 24.63 16.84
C PRO A 134 -19.04 24.79 16.31
N ALA A 135 -18.81 25.64 15.30
CA ALA A 135 -17.47 25.94 14.83
C ALA A 135 -16.62 26.64 15.91
N LEU A 136 -17.21 27.58 16.65
CA LEU A 136 -16.55 28.22 17.79
C LEU A 136 -16.25 27.23 18.92
N VAL A 137 -17.19 26.35 19.27
CA VAL A 137 -16.99 25.31 20.29
C VAL A 137 -15.83 24.38 19.91
N VAL A 138 -15.80 23.91 18.66
CA VAL A 138 -14.71 23.05 18.16
C VAL A 138 -13.37 23.79 18.18
N SER A 139 -13.35 25.06 17.78
CA SER A 139 -12.13 25.89 17.78
C SER A 139 -11.59 26.11 19.19
N VAL A 140 -12.47 26.34 20.18
CA VAL A 140 -12.10 26.45 21.60
C VAL A 140 -11.59 25.11 22.14
N LEU A 141 -12.24 23.99 21.80
CA LEU A 141 -11.82 22.66 22.23
C LEU A 141 -10.45 22.29 21.65
N LEU A 142 -10.20 22.64 20.39
CA LEU A 142 -8.91 22.47 19.71
C LEU A 142 -7.83 23.33 20.36
N LEU A 143 -8.12 24.58 20.70
CA LEU A 143 -7.20 25.44 21.43
C LEU A 143 -6.87 24.86 22.81
N ALA A 144 -7.88 24.42 23.56
CA ALA A 144 -7.69 23.81 24.88
C ALA A 144 -6.88 22.51 24.80
N ARG A 145 -7.13 21.65 23.80
CA ARG A 145 -6.34 20.43 23.58
C ARG A 145 -4.91 20.74 23.12
N GLY A 146 -4.74 21.75 22.26
CA GLY A 146 -3.44 22.22 21.78
C GLY A 146 -2.57 22.79 22.89
N THR A 147 -3.16 23.57 23.80
CA THR A 147 -2.45 24.08 24.98
C THR A 147 -2.10 22.96 25.97
N HIS A 148 -2.97 21.97 26.18
CA HIS A 148 -2.65 20.79 26.99
C HIS A 148 -1.49 19.95 26.42
N LEU A 149 -1.43 19.74 25.09
CA LEU A 149 -0.33 19.03 24.42
C LEU A 149 0.98 19.83 24.47
N ALA A 150 0.93 21.14 24.24
CA ALA A 150 2.09 22.02 24.32
C ALA A 150 2.65 22.16 25.75
N ASN A 151 1.79 22.12 26.77
CA ASN A 151 2.19 22.23 28.17
C ASN A 151 2.87 20.95 28.69
N ASN A 152 2.34 19.77 28.33
CA ASN A 152 2.98 18.48 28.65
C ASN A 152 4.35 18.33 27.96
N ALA A 153 4.50 18.80 26.72
CA ALA A 153 5.77 18.78 26.00
C ALA A 153 6.84 19.69 26.64
N LYS A 154 6.43 20.79 27.30
CA LYS A 154 7.35 21.66 28.05
C LYS A 154 7.78 21.02 29.38
N HIS A 155 6.87 20.32 30.08
CA HIS A 155 7.17 19.67 31.35
C HIS A 155 8.20 18.52 31.17
N SER A 156 8.04 17.67 30.15
CA SER A 156 9.01 16.60 29.85
C SER A 156 10.38 17.09 29.37
N ARG A 157 10.55 18.38 29.01
CA ARG A 157 11.84 18.97 28.61
C ARG A 157 12.59 19.60 29.80
N GLN A 158 11.94 19.86 30.93
CA GLN A 158 12.59 20.36 32.15
C GLN A 158 13.09 19.26 33.10
N GLU A 159 12.67 18.01 32.89
CA GLU A 159 13.09 16.86 33.71
C GLU A 159 14.30 16.10 33.12
N LYS A 160 15.02 16.73 32.19
CA LYS A 160 16.24 16.19 31.56
C LYS A 160 17.37 17.20 31.66
#